data_AF-A0A537BES8-F1
#
_entry.id   AF-A0A537BES8-F1
#
_cell.length_a   1.000
_cell.length_b   1.000
_cell.length_c   1.000
_cell.angle_alpha   90.00
_cell.angle_beta   90.00
_cell.angle_gamma   90.00
#
_symmetry.space_group_name_H-M   'P 1'
#
loop_
_entity.id
_entity.type
_entity.pdbx_description
1 polymer ?
#
loop_
_entity_poly.entity_id
_entity_poly.type
_entity_poly.pdbx_seq_one_letter_code
_entity_poly.pdbx_strand_id
1 'polypeptide(L)'
;MSRTYRRRGQRHEYRWVLLDWKWRNVILVSVPIDARSKEGRRALARFHSDVESTTRSGAPRWYRRTFDHRLRTLNCRELRRWLDDPGYDPVFQARHLHSANWSWW
;
A
#
# COMPACT_ATOMS: atom_id res chain seq x y z
N MET A 1 5.97 -29.85 2.85
CA MET A 1 5.44 -28.48 3.04
C MET A 1 4.36 -28.23 2.00
N SER A 2 3.09 -28.15 2.39
CA SER A 2 1.99 -27.95 1.43
C SER A 2 2.03 -26.52 0.88
N ARG A 3 1.97 -26.41 -0.46
CA ARG A 3 1.79 -25.14 -1.17
C ARG A 3 0.41 -24.59 -0.81
N THR A 4 0.35 -23.79 0.25
CA THR A 4 -0.87 -23.11 0.65
C THR A 4 -1.11 -22.01 -0.37
N TYR A 5 -2.02 -22.25 -1.31
CA TYR A 5 -2.61 -21.23 -2.18
C TYR A 5 -3.31 -20.17 -1.30
N ARG A 6 -2.57 -19.23 -0.72
CA ARG A 6 -3.08 -18.24 0.25
C ARG A 6 -4.09 -17.25 -0.34
N ARG A 7 -4.25 -17.20 -1.67
CA ARG A 7 -4.96 -16.13 -2.39
C ARG A 7 -6.07 -16.59 -3.33
N ARG A 8 -6.52 -17.84 -3.21
CA ARG A 8 -7.60 -18.37 -4.05
C ARG A 8 -8.92 -17.64 -3.73
N GLY A 9 -9.32 -16.69 -4.59
CA GLY A 9 -10.61 -15.99 -4.51
C GLY A 9 -10.56 -14.50 -4.17
N GLN A 10 -9.38 -13.92 -3.92
CA GLN A 10 -9.24 -12.48 -3.64
C GLN A 10 -9.35 -11.66 -4.93
N ARG A 11 -10.54 -11.10 -5.21
CA ARG A 11 -10.82 -10.36 -6.46
C ARG A 11 -10.35 -8.90 -6.45
N HIS A 12 -10.21 -8.28 -5.28
CA HIS A 12 -9.86 -6.84 -5.18
C HIS A 12 -8.40 -6.57 -5.58
N GLU A 13 -7.49 -7.50 -5.33
CA GLU A 13 -6.06 -7.34 -5.65
C GLU A 13 -5.76 -7.47 -7.15
N TYR A 14 -6.65 -8.08 -7.93
CA TYR A 14 -6.40 -8.30 -9.36
C TYR A 14 -6.36 -7.02 -10.19
N ARG A 15 -6.95 -5.92 -9.70
CA ARG A 15 -6.98 -4.65 -10.42
C ARG A 15 -5.58 -4.09 -10.65
N TRP A 16 -4.67 -4.22 -9.69
CA TRP A 16 -3.30 -3.71 -9.84
C TRP A 16 -2.34 -4.77 -10.41
N VAL A 17 -2.61 -6.07 -10.18
CA VAL A 17 -1.85 -7.18 -10.78
C VAL A 17 -1.98 -7.19 -12.31
N LEU A 18 -3.15 -6.78 -12.81
CA LEU A 18 -3.45 -6.67 -14.24
C LEU A 18 -3.19 -5.26 -14.78
N LEU A 19 -2.35 -4.45 -14.13
CA LEU A 19 -1.85 -3.19 -14.67
C LEU A 19 -0.38 -3.35 -15.07
N ASP A 20 -0.10 -3.06 -16.34
CA ASP A 20 1.25 -2.87 -16.82
C ASP A 20 1.60 -1.39 -16.87
N TRP A 21 2.83 -1.02 -16.53
CA TRP A 21 3.29 0.37 -16.58
C TRP A 21 4.24 0.54 -17.76
N LYS A 22 3.81 1.32 -18.76
CA LYS A 22 4.58 1.57 -19.97
C LYS A 22 4.94 3.05 -20.09
N TRP A 23 6.18 3.31 -20.44
CA TRP A 23 6.61 4.65 -20.84
C TRP A 23 6.06 4.96 -22.23
N ARG A 24 5.30 6.04 -22.35
CA ARG A 24 4.86 6.61 -23.62
C ARG A 24 5.26 8.07 -23.65
N ASN A 25 6.13 8.47 -24.57
CA ASN A 25 6.58 9.85 -24.75
C ASN A 25 6.91 10.54 -23.41
N VAL A 26 7.74 9.88 -22.58
CA VAL A 26 8.20 10.38 -21.26
C VAL A 26 7.13 10.39 -20.16
N ILE A 27 5.90 9.92 -20.42
CA ILE A 27 4.86 9.75 -19.41
C ILE A 27 4.73 8.26 -19.07
N LEU A 28 4.72 7.94 -17.78
CA LEU A 28 4.41 6.60 -17.30
C LEU A 28 2.89 6.40 -17.31
N VAL A 29 2.40 5.52 -18.17
CA VAL A 29 0.96 5.25 -18.32
C VAL A 29 0.66 3.82 -17.87
N SER A 30 -0.43 3.64 -17.14
CA SER A 30 -0.94 2.33 -16.76
C SER A 30 -1.83 1.77 -17.88
N VAL A 31 -1.53 0.55 -18.33
CA VAL A 31 -2.26 -0.17 -19.38
C VAL A 31 -2.87 -1.43 -18.78
N PRO A 32 -4.20 -1.59 -18.84
CA PRO A 32 -4.85 -2.79 -18.33
C PRO A 32 -4.51 -4.02 -19.20
N ILE A 33 -4.20 -5.13 -18.54
CA ILE A 33 -3.99 -6.44 -19.14
C ILE A 33 -5.29 -7.25 -18.99
N ASP A 34 -5.76 -7.88 -20.06
CA ASP A 34 -6.87 -8.82 -19.98
C ASP A 34 -6.47 -10.07 -19.18
N ALA A 35 -7.21 -10.38 -18.12
CA ALA A 35 -7.03 -11.56 -17.28
C ALA A 35 -7.04 -12.89 -18.05
N ARG A 36 -7.78 -12.97 -19.16
CA ARG A 36 -7.91 -14.19 -19.98
C ARG A 36 -6.76 -14.36 -20.97
N SER A 37 -6.04 -13.28 -21.27
CA SER A 37 -4.87 -13.32 -22.14
C SER A 37 -3.74 -14.19 -21.56
N LYS A 38 -2.79 -14.60 -22.40
CA LYS A 38 -1.60 -15.34 -21.95
C LYS A 38 -0.79 -14.54 -20.93
N GLU A 39 -0.69 -13.23 -21.14
CA GLU A 39 0.03 -12.30 -20.27
C GLU A 39 -0.70 -12.11 -18.93
N GLY A 40 -2.02 -11.91 -18.95
CA GLY A 40 -2.83 -11.78 -17.74
C GLY A 40 -2.82 -13.06 -16.89
N ARG A 41 -2.94 -14.23 -17.53
CA ARG A 41 -2.80 -15.52 -16.83
C ARG A 41 -1.41 -15.70 -16.21
N ARG A 42 -0.35 -15.25 -16.89
CA ARG A 42 1.03 -15.29 -16.36
C ARG A 42 1.21 -14.33 -15.18
N ALA A 43 0.68 -13.11 -15.26
CA ALA A 43 0.71 -12.13 -14.18
C ALA A 43 -0.02 -12.66 -12.94
N LEU A 44 -1.22 -13.23 -13.12
CA LEU A 44 -1.97 -13.88 -12.04
C LEU A 44 -1.22 -15.09 -11.46
N ALA A 45 -0.63 -15.93 -12.30
CA ALA A 45 0.14 -17.08 -11.83
C ALA A 45 1.37 -16.65 -11.01
N ARG A 46 2.04 -15.57 -11.41
CA ARG A 46 3.14 -14.98 -10.63
C ARG A 46 2.61 -14.44 -9.30
N PHE A 47 1.49 -13.72 -9.32
CA PHE A 47 0.87 -13.14 -8.13
C PHE A 47 0.46 -14.16 -7.07
N HIS A 48 0.03 -15.33 -7.53
CA HIS A 48 -0.31 -16.46 -6.67
C HIS A 48 0.90 -17.33 -6.31
N SER A 49 2.09 -17.05 -6.85
CA SER A 49 3.31 -17.80 -6.55
C SER A 49 3.96 -17.31 -5.25
N ASP A 50 4.61 -18.24 -4.54
CA ASP A 50 5.37 -17.93 -3.32
C ASP A 50 6.60 -17.01 -3.55
N VAL A 51 6.95 -16.80 -4.82
CA VAL A 51 8.06 -15.93 -5.26
C VAL A 51 7.63 -14.45 -5.32
N GLU A 52 6.34 -14.18 -5.48
CA GLU A 52 5.86 -12.81 -5.61
C GLU A 52 5.94 -12.08 -4.27
N SER A 53 6.92 -11.17 -4.20
CA SER A 53 7.29 -10.46 -2.97
C SER A 53 6.47 -9.21 -2.72
N THR A 54 5.52 -8.86 -3.57
CA THR A 54 4.75 -7.61 -3.47
C THR A 54 4.23 -7.49 -2.04
N THR A 55 3.60 -8.52 -1.49
CA THR A 55 3.09 -8.51 -0.11
C THR A 55 4.07 -8.98 0.96
N ARG A 56 5.33 -9.30 0.61
CA ARG A 56 6.41 -9.55 1.59
C ARG A 56 7.14 -8.26 1.97
N SER A 57 7.22 -7.29 1.08
CA SER A 57 7.85 -6.00 1.40
C SER A 57 6.86 -5.10 2.11
N GLY A 58 7.18 -4.70 3.34
CA GLY A 58 6.54 -3.53 3.96
C GLY A 58 6.68 -2.30 3.06
N ALA A 59 5.89 -1.27 3.33
CA ALA A 59 5.87 -0.05 2.55
C ALA A 59 7.30 0.49 2.34
N PRO A 60 7.60 1.04 1.14
CA PRO A 60 8.92 1.58 0.85
C PRO A 60 9.38 2.56 1.93
N ARG A 61 10.71 2.61 2.19
CA ARG A 61 11.27 3.46 3.25
C ARG A 61 10.89 4.94 3.08
N TRP A 62 10.83 5.43 1.84
CA TRP A 62 10.41 6.80 1.54
C TRP A 62 8.95 7.05 1.93
N TYR A 63 8.08 6.07 1.71
CA TYR A 63 6.66 6.16 2.06
C TYR A 63 6.48 6.16 3.57
N ARG A 64 7.14 5.25 4.28
CA ARG A 64 7.15 5.20 5.75
C ARG A 64 7.60 6.52 6.37
N ARG A 65 8.66 7.14 5.85
CA ARG A 65 9.13 8.46 6.30
C ARG A 65 8.07 9.55 6.11
N THR A 66 7.42 9.57 4.95
CA THR A 66 6.37 10.54 4.62
C THR A 66 5.16 10.35 5.54
N PHE A 67 4.76 9.10 5.77
CA PHE A 67 3.67 8.74 6.67
C PHE A 67 3.97 9.15 8.12
N ASP A 68 5.14 8.82 8.63
CA ASP A 68 5.60 9.20 9.96
C ASP A 68 5.64 10.72 10.14
N HIS A 69 6.08 11.46 9.11
CA HIS A 69 6.07 12.92 9.12
C HIS A 69 4.65 13.46 9.25
N ARG A 70 3.70 12.96 8.46
CA ARG A 70 2.28 13.38 8.54
C ARG A 70 1.68 13.12 9.91
N LEU A 71 1.92 11.93 10.48
CA LEU A 71 1.45 11.57 11.83
C LEU A 71 1.98 12.56 12.88
N ARG A 72 3.28 12.89 12.82
CA ARG A 72 3.88 13.89 13.70
C ARG A 72 3.25 15.26 13.52
N THR A 73 3.04 15.70 12.28
CA THR A 73 2.42 16.99 12.01
C THR A 73 1.00 17.08 12.57
N LEU A 74 0.19 16.02 12.44
CA LEU A 74 -1.16 15.97 13.02
C LEU A 74 -1.10 16.06 14.55
N ASN A 75 -0.30 15.21 15.18
CA ASN A 75 -0.14 15.21 16.64
C ASN A 75 0.40 16.55 17.17
N CYS A 76 1.32 17.21 16.45
CA CYS A 76 1.79 18.54 16.82
C CYS A 76 0.71 19.62 16.70
N ARG A 77 -0.25 19.48 15.77
CA ARG A 77 -1.39 20.40 15.68
C ARG A 77 -2.34 20.22 16.84
N GLU A 78 -2.67 18.97 17.19
CA GLU A 78 -3.49 18.65 18.36
C GLU A 78 -2.86 19.22 19.65
N LEU A 79 -1.55 19.05 19.81
CA LEU A 79 -0.82 19.58 20.96
C LEU A 79 -0.88 21.11 21.03
N ARG A 80 -0.65 21.81 19.91
CA ARG A 80 -0.72 23.29 19.88
C ARG A 80 -2.12 23.78 20.23
N ARG A 81 -3.15 23.12 19.69
CA ARG A 81 -4.53 23.46 19.99
C ARG A 81 -4.87 23.32 21.47
N TRP A 82 -4.36 22.28 22.11
CA TRP A 82 -4.50 22.11 23.56
C TRP A 82 -3.75 23.18 24.37
N LEU A 83 -2.58 23.63 23.90
CA LEU A 83 -1.86 24.73 24.55
C LEU A 83 -2.61 26.07 24.43
N ASP A 84 -3.30 26.30 23.32
CA ASP A 84 -4.10 27.51 23.09
C ASP A 84 -5.46 27.47 23.82
N ASP A 85 -6.03 26.27 24.00
CA ASP A 85 -7.30 26.03 24.70
C ASP A 85 -7.17 24.83 25.65
N PRO A 86 -6.85 25.05 26.94
CA PRO A 86 -6.70 23.97 27.92
C PRO A 86 -7.98 23.16 28.18
N GLY A 87 -9.16 23.65 27.75
CA GLY A 87 -10.42 22.91 27.81
C GLY A 87 -10.60 21.90 26.68
N TYR A 88 -9.74 21.94 25.67
CA TYR A 88 -9.70 20.98 24.58
C TYR A 88 -9.04 19.66 25.02
N ASP A 89 -9.61 18.51 24.65
CA ASP A 89 -9.00 17.20 24.88
C ASP A 89 -8.30 16.71 23.61
N PRO A 90 -6.95 16.75 23.52
CA PRO A 90 -6.23 16.40 22.31
C PRO A 90 -6.20 14.88 22.07
N VAL A 91 -6.70 14.44 20.92
CA VAL A 91 -6.64 13.03 20.51
C VAL A 91 -5.38 12.77 19.68
N PHE A 92 -4.40 12.11 20.28
CA PHE A 92 -3.18 11.73 19.59
C PHE A 92 -3.34 10.43 18.78
N GLN A 93 -2.86 10.43 17.54
CA GLN A 93 -2.73 9.20 16.78
C GLN A 93 -1.46 8.44 17.21
N ALA A 94 -1.66 7.25 17.76
CA ALA A 94 -0.55 6.38 18.16
C ALA A 94 0.27 5.92 16.94
N ARG A 95 1.59 5.96 17.07
CA ARG A 95 2.49 5.45 16.03
C ARG A 95 2.48 3.92 16.07
N HIS A 96 1.81 3.28 15.11
CA HIS A 96 1.95 1.85 14.89
C HIS A 96 2.90 1.56 13.73
N LEU A 97 3.91 0.71 13.98
CA LEU A 97 4.89 0.24 13.00
C LEU A 97 4.25 -0.30 11.71
N HIS A 98 3.02 -0.81 11.83
CA HIS A 98 2.28 -1.41 10.74
C HIS A 98 1.36 -0.43 10.00
N SER A 99 0.98 0.74 10.55
CA SER A 99 0.01 1.65 9.90
C SER A 99 0.47 2.11 8.51
N ALA A 100 1.76 2.39 8.35
CA ALA A 100 2.32 2.74 7.04
C ALA A 100 2.26 1.57 6.05
N ASN A 101 2.38 0.32 6.52
CA ASN A 101 2.24 -0.85 5.65
C ASN A 101 0.78 -1.10 5.30
N TRP A 102 -0.14 -0.95 6.26
CA TRP A 102 -1.57 -1.16 6.04
C TRP A 102 -2.20 -0.09 5.14
N SER A 103 -1.69 1.15 5.18
CA SER A 103 -2.13 2.23 4.27
C SER A 103 -1.49 2.19 2.88
N TRP A 104 -0.47 1.35 2.69
CA TRP A 104 0.20 1.19 1.40
C TRP A 104 -0.48 0.14 0.51
N TRP A 105 -1.13 -0.85 1.15
CA TRP A 105 -1.98 -1.86 0.50
C TRP A 105 -3.40 -1.34 0.32
#